data_AF-A0A7V1N2S8-F1
#
_entry.id   AF-A0A7V1N2S8-F1
#
_cell.length_a   1.000
_cell.length_b   1.000
_cell.length_c   1.000
_cell.angle_alpha   90.00
_cell.angle_beta   90.00
_cell.angle_gamma   90.00
#
_symmetry.space_group_name_H-M   'P 1'
#
loop_
_entity.id
_entity.type
_entity.pdbx_description
1 polymer ?
#
loop_
_entity_poly.entity_id
_entity_poly.type
_entity_poly.pdbx_seq_one_letter_code
_entity_poly.pdbx_strand_id
1 'polypeptide(L)'
;MKTALVHDWLLTIGGAEKTLEAIYQIYPGPIFTLLADKKKLEFSSLKQAPIYTSFLQKFPLVKKWYRYYLPFYPLAIEEFDLRNYDLVISSSHAVAKGVITHDSQLHICYCHTPMRYAWHLHHQYMELLEFKGLKRKLANLIFHYL
;
A
#
# COMPACT_ATOMS: atom_id res chain seq x y z
N MET A 1 -2.20 22.84 -9.50
CA MET A 1 -1.69 21.47 -9.70
C MET A 1 -2.50 20.54 -8.81
N LYS A 2 -3.21 19.56 -9.39
CA LYS A 2 -3.99 18.57 -8.66
C LYS A 2 -3.08 17.44 -8.21
N THR A 3 -2.98 17.21 -6.90
CA THR A 3 -2.11 16.17 -6.33
C THR A 3 -2.92 14.97 -5.86
N ALA A 4 -2.49 13.76 -6.21
CA ALA A 4 -2.95 12.51 -5.62
C ALA A 4 -1.87 11.93 -4.72
N LEU A 5 -2.25 11.46 -3.54
CA LEU A 5 -1.36 10.72 -2.65
C LEU A 5 -1.71 9.24 -2.74
N VAL A 6 -0.69 8.38 -2.81
CA VAL A 6 -0.87 6.93 -2.87
C VAL A 6 -0.12 6.29 -1.70
N HIS A 7 -0.75 5.39 -0.95
CA HIS A 7 -0.13 4.73 0.20
C HIS A 7 -0.58 3.28 0.30
N ASP A 8 0.30 2.36 0.68
CA ASP A 8 0.01 0.93 0.63
C ASP A 8 -1.26 0.54 1.41
N TRP A 9 -1.32 0.83 2.70
CA TRP A 9 -2.52 0.59 3.52
C TRP A 9 -2.52 1.47 4.78
N LEU A 10 -3.70 1.83 5.25
CA LEU A 10 -3.96 2.63 6.45
C LEU A 10 -4.66 1.78 7.53
N LEU A 11 -4.08 0.62 7.86
CA LEU A 11 -4.61 -0.31 8.86
C LEU A 11 -3.99 -0.12 10.26
N THR A 12 -2.81 0.50 10.32
CA THR A 12 -2.03 0.76 11.53
C THR A 12 -1.35 2.12 11.39
N ILE A 13 -1.05 2.80 12.50
CA ILE A 13 -0.25 4.03 12.48
C ILE A 13 1.19 3.65 12.86
N GLY A 14 2.08 3.70 11.88
CA GLY A 14 3.52 3.49 12.04
C GLY A 14 4.33 4.57 11.32
N GLY A 15 5.61 4.28 11.05
CA GLY A 15 6.52 5.26 10.45
C GLY A 15 6.12 5.68 9.04
N ALA A 16 5.58 4.75 8.24
CA ALA A 16 5.13 5.05 6.89
C ALA A 16 3.92 5.99 6.91
N GLU A 17 2.98 5.79 7.83
CA GLU A 17 1.82 6.66 8.00
C GLU A 17 2.21 8.04 8.54
N LYS A 18 3.18 8.12 9.45
CA LYS A 18 3.74 9.42 9.88
C LYS A 18 4.42 10.19 8.76
N THR A 19 5.07 9.47 7.84
CA THR A 19 5.64 10.09 6.64
C THR A 19 4.53 10.58 5.71
N LEU A 20 3.47 9.79 5.52
CA LEU A 20 2.30 10.21 4.75
C LEU A 20 1.62 11.44 5.36
N GLU A 21 1.49 11.51 6.69
CA GLU A 21 0.97 12.69 7.40
C GLU A 21 1.79 13.95 7.08
N ALA A 22 3.12 13.85 7.09
CA ALA A 22 4.01 14.96 6.74
C ALA A 22 3.91 15.36 5.26
N ILE A 23 3.82 14.37 4.35
CA ILE A 23 3.58 14.61 2.93
C ILE A 23 2.25 15.34 2.73
N TYR A 24 1.18 14.88 3.39
CA TYR A 24 -0.16 15.46 3.29
C TYR A 24 -0.22 16.92 3.82
N GLN A 25 0.60 17.27 4.81
CA GLN A 25 0.69 18.66 5.29
C GLN A 25 1.25 19.62 4.23
N ILE A 26 2.16 19.14 3.37
CA ILE A 26 2.79 19.94 2.31
C ILE A 26 1.97 19.86 1.02
N TYR A 27 1.45 18.68 0.71
CA TYR A 27 0.72 18.36 -0.51
C TYR A 27 -0.66 17.76 -0.17
N PRO A 28 -1.61 18.58 0.32
CA PRO A 28 -2.94 18.10 0.64
C PRO A 28 -3.66 17.62 -0.62
N GLY A 29 -4.29 16.45 -0.54
CA GLY A 29 -4.99 15.84 -1.67
C GLY A 29 -5.68 14.54 -1.29
N PRO A 30 -6.48 13.97 -2.21
CA PRO A 30 -7.06 12.64 -2.01
C PRO A 30 -5.99 11.58 -1.84
N ILE A 31 -6.26 10.65 -0.93
CA ILE A 31 -5.39 9.53 -0.59
C ILE A 31 -5.99 8.26 -1.15
N PHE A 32 -5.28 7.63 -2.06
CA PHE A 32 -5.59 6.33 -2.61
C PHE A 32 -4.79 5.28 -1.85
N THR A 33 -5.46 4.26 -1.31
CA THR A 33 -4.81 3.23 -0.51
C THR A 33 -5.45 1.87 -0.69
N LEU A 34 -4.71 0.77 -0.57
CA LEU A 34 -5.32 -0.55 -0.80
C LEU A 34 -6.45 -0.78 0.22
N LEU A 35 -6.17 -0.50 1.49
CA LEU A 35 -7.03 -0.81 2.63
C LEU A 35 -6.96 0.31 3.66
N ALA A 36 -8.06 0.59 4.35
CA ALA A 36 -8.08 1.58 5.44
C ALA A 36 -8.94 1.15 6.62
N ASP A 37 -8.51 1.53 7.83
CA ASP A 37 -9.33 1.49 9.04
C ASP A 37 -9.59 2.90 9.56
N LYS A 38 -10.78 3.44 9.26
CA LYS A 38 -11.19 4.79 9.70
C LYS A 38 -11.05 5.01 11.21
N LYS A 39 -11.24 3.97 12.04
CA LYS A 39 -11.07 4.08 13.50
C LYS A 39 -9.62 4.37 13.89
N LYS A 40 -8.65 3.87 13.12
CA LYS A 40 -7.22 4.14 13.37
C LYS A 40 -6.82 5.55 12.94
N LEU A 41 -7.56 6.13 12.00
CA LEU A 41 -7.32 7.46 11.48
C LEU A 41 -7.96 8.57 12.32
N GLU A 42 -8.83 8.26 13.28
CA GLU A 42 -9.51 9.26 14.13
C GLU A 42 -8.55 10.17 14.91
N PHE A 43 -7.34 9.69 15.19
CA PHE A 43 -6.29 10.42 15.90
C PHE A 43 -5.15 10.88 14.97
N SER A 44 -5.31 10.75 13.66
CA SER A 44 -4.33 11.19 12.66
C SER A 44 -4.74 12.53 12.03
N SER A 45 -3.77 13.27 11.50
CA SER A 45 -4.03 14.47 10.69
C SER A 45 -4.79 14.14 9.39
N LEU A 46 -4.86 12.86 9.02
CA LEU A 46 -5.55 12.36 7.82
C LEU A 46 -7.06 12.12 8.06
N LYS A 47 -7.58 12.38 9.27
CA LYS A 47 -8.99 12.12 9.61
C LYS A 47 -9.98 12.74 8.62
N GLN A 48 -9.66 13.93 8.12
CA GLN A 48 -10.51 14.69 7.18
C GLN A 48 -10.09 14.50 5.73
N ALA A 49 -9.03 13.74 5.45
CA ALA A 49 -8.58 13.51 4.10
C ALA A 49 -9.62 12.70 3.32
N PRO A 50 -9.84 12.99 2.02
CA PRO A 50 -10.63 12.13 1.16
C PRO A 50 -9.84 10.84 0.92
N ILE A 51 -10.34 9.71 1.43
CA ILE A 51 -9.67 8.41 1.33
C ILE A 51 -10.45 7.48 0.40
N TYR A 52 -9.78 7.01 -0.65
CA TYR A 52 -10.28 6.05 -1.62
C TYR A 52 -9.56 4.72 -1.43
N THR A 53 -10.34 3.66 -1.21
CA THR A 53 -9.82 2.31 -1.00
C THR A 53 -10.00 1.44 -2.23
N SER A 54 -9.10 0.47 -2.44
CA SER A 54 -9.22 -0.51 -3.52
C SER A 54 -10.44 -1.44 -3.35
N PHE A 55 -10.72 -2.26 -4.37
CA PHE A 55 -11.76 -3.30 -4.30
C PHE A 55 -11.52 -4.31 -3.16
N LEU A 56 -10.26 -4.52 -2.74
CA LEU A 56 -9.90 -5.42 -1.65
C LEU A 56 -10.49 -5.00 -0.30
N GLN A 57 -10.89 -3.74 -0.13
CA GLN A 57 -11.56 -3.27 1.08
C GLN A 57 -12.89 -4.03 1.33
N LYS A 58 -13.51 -4.57 0.29
CA LYS A 58 -14.76 -5.34 0.35
C LYS A 58 -14.55 -6.81 0.71
N PHE A 59 -13.30 -7.28 0.76
CA PHE A 59 -13.00 -8.68 1.08
C PHE A 59 -13.27 -8.97 2.56
N PRO A 60 -13.65 -10.22 2.91
CA PRO A 60 -13.98 -10.59 4.28
C PRO A 60 -12.78 -10.39 5.20
N LEU A 61 -13.04 -10.02 6.46
CA LEU A 61 -12.02 -9.96 7.53
C LEU A 61 -10.74 -9.18 7.16
N VAL A 62 -10.85 -8.15 6.33
CA VAL A 62 -9.70 -7.45 5.75
C VAL A 62 -8.68 -6.95 6.79
N LYS A 63 -9.14 -6.48 7.94
CA LYS A 63 -8.28 -6.02 9.05
C LYS A 63 -7.43 -7.16 9.65
N LYS A 64 -7.95 -8.38 9.66
CA LYS A 64 -7.29 -9.56 10.21
C LYS A 64 -6.42 -10.26 9.16
N TRP A 65 -6.86 -10.28 7.91
CA TRP A 65 -6.31 -11.11 6.85
C TRP A 65 -5.59 -10.34 5.74
N TYR A 66 -5.38 -9.03 5.88
CA TYR A 66 -4.75 -8.21 4.84
C TYR A 66 -3.46 -8.83 4.26
N ARG A 67 -2.59 -9.42 5.10
CA ARG A 67 -1.35 -10.09 4.65
C ARG A 67 -1.57 -11.27 3.69
N TYR A 68 -2.73 -11.91 3.73
CA TYR A 68 -3.08 -12.98 2.78
C TYR A 68 -3.53 -12.44 1.42
N TYR A 69 -3.86 -11.15 1.34
CA TYR A 69 -4.26 -10.48 0.10
C TYR A 69 -3.07 -9.92 -0.69
N LEU A 70 -1.85 -10.14 -0.21
CA LEU A 70 -0.59 -9.79 -0.88
C LEU A 70 -0.56 -10.11 -2.39
N PRO A 71 -1.01 -11.30 -2.87
CA PRO A 71 -1.00 -11.59 -4.30
C PRO A 71 -1.84 -10.65 -5.16
N PHE A 72 -2.86 -10.01 -4.57
CA PHE A 72 -3.77 -9.11 -5.27
C PHE A 72 -3.35 -7.64 -5.18
N TYR A 73 -2.32 -7.32 -4.40
CA TYR A 73 -1.92 -5.94 -4.14
C TYR A 73 -1.40 -5.20 -5.39
N PRO A 74 -0.58 -5.82 -6.27
CA PRO A 74 -0.19 -5.17 -7.52
C PRO A 74 -1.39 -4.83 -8.41
N LEU A 75 -2.33 -5.77 -8.58
CA LEU A 75 -3.55 -5.51 -9.34
C LEU A 75 -4.37 -4.36 -8.73
N ALA A 76 -4.56 -4.39 -7.41
CA ALA A 76 -5.36 -3.40 -6.71
C ALA A 76 -4.75 -2.00 -6.68
N ILE A 77 -3.42 -1.86 -6.77
CA ILE A 77 -2.78 -0.55 -6.85
C ILE A 77 -2.86 0.03 -8.26
N GLU A 78 -2.75 -0.82 -9.29
CA GLU A 78 -2.79 -0.42 -10.70
C GLU A 78 -4.19 0.03 -11.13
N GLU A 79 -5.25 -0.46 -10.49
CA GLU A 79 -6.65 -0.10 -10.80
C GLU A 79 -7.05 1.33 -10.37
N PHE A 80 -6.23 2.05 -9.61
CA PHE A 80 -6.57 3.42 -9.23
C PHE A 80 -6.54 4.37 -10.43
N ASP A 81 -7.68 4.99 -10.74
CA ASP A 81 -7.77 5.99 -11.81
C ASP A 81 -7.21 7.34 -11.35
N LEU A 82 -5.97 7.62 -11.76
CA LEU A 82 -5.28 8.86 -11.45
C LEU A 82 -5.17 9.83 -12.63
N ARG A 83 -5.88 9.62 -13.75
CA ARG A 83 -5.72 10.42 -14.98
C ARG A 83 -5.99 11.92 -14.83
N ASN A 84 -6.72 12.31 -13.78
CA ASN A 84 -7.13 13.69 -13.53
C ASN A 84 -6.20 14.46 -12.58
N TYR A 85 -5.04 13.89 -12.23
CA TYR A 85 -4.06 14.50 -11.33
C TYR A 85 -2.78 14.85 -12.10
N ASP A 86 -2.16 15.97 -11.75
CA ASP A 86 -0.93 16.43 -12.39
C ASP A 86 0.32 15.87 -11.68
N LEU A 87 0.21 15.69 -10.35
CA LEU A 87 1.25 15.20 -9.46
C LEU A 87 0.74 13.98 -8.70
N VAL A 88 1.49 12.88 -8.76
CA VAL A 88 1.25 11.67 -7.97
C VAL A 88 2.40 11.52 -6.99
N ILE A 89 2.10 11.46 -5.69
CA ILE A 89 3.10 11.19 -4.65
C ILE A 89 2.76 9.85 -4.00
N SER A 90 3.61 8.85 -4.19
CA SER A 90 3.44 7.54 -3.54
C SER A 90 4.36 7.40 -2.33
N SER A 91 3.80 7.07 -1.18
CA SER A 91 4.51 6.60 0.01
C SER A 91 4.47 5.07 0.01
N SER A 92 5.57 4.44 -0.40
CA SER A 92 5.60 3.01 -0.72
C SER A 92 6.58 2.24 0.16
N HIS A 93 6.04 1.34 0.98
CA HIS A 93 6.77 0.28 1.68
C HIS A 93 6.45 -1.11 1.12
N ALA A 94 5.47 -1.23 0.22
CA ALA A 94 5.13 -2.43 -0.51
C ALA A 94 4.98 -2.21 -2.02
N VAL A 95 3.78 -1.84 -2.48
CA VAL A 95 3.39 -1.78 -3.88
C VAL A 95 2.90 -0.41 -4.35
N ALA A 96 2.72 0.57 -3.46
CA ALA A 96 2.16 1.90 -3.80
C ALA A 96 2.91 2.61 -4.93
N LYS A 97 4.21 2.35 -5.07
CA LYS A 97 5.04 2.83 -6.19
C LYS A 97 4.59 2.31 -7.57
N GLY A 98 3.79 1.25 -7.62
CA GLY A 98 3.34 0.57 -8.84
C GLY A 98 2.03 1.12 -9.39
N VAL A 99 1.52 2.23 -8.86
CA VAL A 99 0.34 2.89 -9.43
C VAL A 99 0.62 3.32 -10.87
N ILE A 100 -0.38 3.19 -11.74
CA ILE A 100 -0.25 3.55 -13.15
C ILE A 100 -0.41 5.06 -13.31
N THR A 101 0.57 5.67 -13.97
CA THR A 101 0.58 7.08 -14.37
C THR A 101 0.80 7.19 -15.88
N HIS A 102 0.51 8.35 -16.47
CA HIS A 102 0.79 8.64 -17.87
C HIS A 102 2.00 9.57 -18.02
N ASP A 103 2.59 9.61 -19.22
CA ASP A 103 3.88 10.24 -19.50
C ASP A 103 4.01 11.73 -19.14
N SER A 104 2.88 12.44 -19.03
CA SER A 104 2.83 13.85 -18.64
C SER A 104 2.56 14.09 -17.15
N GLN A 105 2.41 13.04 -16.34
CA GLN A 105 2.31 13.15 -14.88
C GLN A 105 3.69 13.09 -14.24
N LEU A 106 3.90 13.95 -13.23
CA LEU A 106 5.04 13.79 -12.35
C LEU A 106 4.69 12.77 -11.27
N HIS A 107 5.40 11.64 -11.24
CA HIS A 107 5.27 10.64 -10.18
C HIS A 107 6.51 10.69 -9.27
N ILE A 108 6.31 11.07 -8.01
CA ILE A 108 7.35 11.06 -6.97
C ILE A 108 7.07 9.92 -6.00
N CYS A 109 8.03 9.01 -5.84
CA CYS A 109 7.92 7.93 -4.88
C CYS A 109 8.84 8.17 -3.67
N TYR A 110 8.25 8.32 -2.49
CA TYR A 110 8.97 8.10 -1.23
C TYR A 110 9.03 6.59 -0.97
N CYS A 111 10.19 5.99 -1.29
CA CYS A 111 10.42 4.57 -1.09
C CYS A 111 10.96 4.31 0.32
N HIS A 112 10.14 3.68 1.17
CA HIS A 112 10.58 3.16 2.46
C HIS A 112 11.43 1.91 2.25
N THR A 113 12.01 1.35 3.32
CA THR A 113 12.62 0.01 3.22
C THR A 113 11.54 -0.98 2.75
N PRO A 114 11.67 -1.57 1.56
CA PRO A 114 10.63 -2.42 0.97
C PRO A 114 10.43 -3.70 1.79
N MET A 115 9.42 -4.49 1.44
CA MET A 115 8.88 -5.66 2.17
C MET A 115 9.95 -6.63 2.72
N ARG A 116 10.60 -6.30 3.84
CA ARG A 116 11.73 -7.09 4.36
C ARG A 116 11.37 -8.56 4.57
N TYR A 117 10.13 -8.87 4.92
CA TYR A 117 9.64 -10.25 5.07
C TYR A 117 9.64 -11.05 3.77
N ALA A 118 9.42 -10.41 2.62
CA ALA A 118 9.42 -11.07 1.31
C ALA A 118 10.84 -11.16 0.71
N TRP A 119 11.68 -10.14 0.93
CA TRP A 119 12.95 -10.00 0.21
C TRP A 119 14.19 -10.37 1.02
N HIS A 120 14.22 -10.04 2.32
CA HIS A 120 15.42 -10.25 3.16
C HIS A 120 15.23 -11.38 4.18
N LEU A 121 14.07 -11.45 4.80
CA LEU A 121 13.72 -12.42 5.84
C LEU A 121 12.92 -13.60 5.29
N HIS A 122 12.94 -13.81 3.96
CA HIS A 122 12.14 -14.82 3.28
C HIS A 122 12.23 -16.19 3.96
N HIS A 123 13.44 -16.70 4.16
CA HIS A 123 13.64 -18.01 4.81
C HIS A 123 13.14 -18.05 6.26
N GLN A 124 13.41 -16.99 7.04
CA GLN A 124 12.95 -16.89 8.42
C GLN A 124 11.42 -16.82 8.53
N TYR A 125 10.77 -16.10 7.61
CA TYR A 125 9.31 -15.98 7.58
C TYR A 125 8.64 -17.30 7.17
N MET A 126 9.26 -18.04 6.26
CA MET A 126 8.77 -19.35 5.82
C MET A 126 8.87 -20.40 6.93
N GLU A 127 9.89 -20.30 7.79
CA GLU A 127 10.03 -21.11 9.00
C GLU A 127 9.03 -20.71 10.08
N LEU A 128 8.89 -19.40 10.37
CA LEU A 128 7.93 -18.86 11.33
C LEU A 128 6.47 -19.21 11.03
N LEU A 129 6.11 -19.28 9.75
CA LEU A 129 4.75 -19.64 9.30
C LEU A 129 4.57 -21.15 9.09
N GLU A 130 5.59 -21.97 9.38
CA GLU A 130 5.61 -23.41 9.18
C GLU A 130 5.20 -23.85 7.77
N PHE A 131 5.50 -23.03 6.75
CA PHE A 131 5.15 -23.33 5.37
C PHE A 131 6.04 -24.46 4.83
N LYS A 132 5.48 -25.67 4.76
CA LYS A 132 6.13 -26.87 4.20
C LYS A 132 5.45 -27.33 2.91
N GLY A 133 6.20 -28.03 2.06
CA GLY A 133 5.69 -28.65 0.83
C GLY A 133 5.05 -27.67 -0.15
N LEU A 134 3.78 -27.92 -0.51
CA LEU A 134 3.06 -27.11 -1.50
C LEU A 134 2.84 -25.66 -1.05
N LYS A 135 2.62 -25.42 0.25
CA LYS A 135 2.47 -24.06 0.81
C LYS A 135 3.72 -23.21 0.59
N ARG A 136 4.90 -23.83 0.71
CA ARG A 136 6.20 -23.18 0.44
C ARG A 136 6.36 -22.82 -1.04
N LYS A 137 6.02 -23.74 -1.95
CA LYS A 137 6.08 -23.46 -3.39
C LYS A 137 5.16 -22.29 -3.77
N LEU A 138 3.94 -22.27 -3.24
CA LEU A 138 2.98 -21.19 -3.49
C LEU A 138 3.47 -19.85 -2.93
N ALA A 139 3.97 -19.83 -1.69
CA ALA A 139 4.50 -18.61 -1.09
C ALA A 139 5.72 -18.07 -1.86
N ASN A 140 6.62 -18.94 -2.33
CA ASN A 140 7.74 -18.52 -3.18
C ASN A 140 7.26 -17.88 -4.49
N LEU A 141 6.26 -18.49 -5.16
CA LEU A 141 5.70 -17.94 -6.39
C LEU A 141 5.12 -16.54 -6.15
N ILE A 142 4.38 -16.36 -5.05
CA ILE A 142 3.81 -15.07 -4.66
C ILE A 142 4.92 -14.04 -4.41
N PHE A 143 5.96 -14.40 -3.66
CA PHE A 143 7.04 -13.45 -3.35
C PHE A 143 7.91 -13.10 -4.55
N HIS A 144 8.06 -13.99 -5.54
CA HIS A 144 8.76 -13.66 -6.79
C HIS A 144 7.91 -12.79 -7.73
N TYR A 145 6.59 -12.83 -7.59
CA TYR A 145 5.67 -12.00 -8.37
C TYR A 145 5.61 -10.55 -7.87
N LEU A 146 5.83 -10.34 -6.56
CA LEU A 146 5.82 -9.02 -5.89
C LEU A 146 7.16 -8.28 -6.09
#